data_AF-Z9JJE1-F1
#
_entry.id   AF-Z9JJE1-F1
#
_cell.length_a   1.000
_cell.length_b   1.000
_cell.length_c   1.000
_cell.angle_alpha   90.00
_cell.angle_beta   90.00
_cell.angle_gamma   90.00
#
_symmetry.space_group_name_H-M   'P 1'
#
loop_
_entity.id
_entity.type
_entity.pdbx_description
1 polymer ?
#
loop_
_entity_poly.entity_id
_entity_poly.type
_entity_poly.pdbx_seq_one_letter_code
_entity_poly.pdbx_strand_id
1 'polypeptide(L)'
;MSAAMSPLHPMTQNERIAILDILRGCALLGILLMNIECFVGPIDVGITGIDPQLTGADRFSDALIYVLVQGKFYTLFSLLFGMGFAVMNKRATDAGHAFMPFYLRRSLGLLAIGLIHAVLIWSGDILVLYALMALPLFMSRTLPTSALPLTGVLLYLVPAVLVAACILFHFMIMASPENAMNREWQTASVQIGT
;
A
#
# COMPACT_ATOMS: atom_id res chain seq x y z
N MET A 1 27.08 -38.58 -6.29
CA MET A 1 26.77 -37.88 -7.56
C MET A 1 25.98 -36.63 -7.19
N SER A 2 26.62 -35.46 -7.23
CA SER A 2 25.99 -34.18 -6.88
C SER A 2 25.06 -33.80 -8.03
N ALA A 3 23.75 -33.83 -7.81
CA ALA A 3 22.79 -33.32 -8.77
C ALA A 3 23.06 -31.81 -8.92
N ALA A 4 23.63 -31.39 -10.04
CA ALA A 4 23.83 -29.99 -10.35
C ALA A 4 22.45 -29.31 -10.33
N MET A 5 22.24 -28.39 -9.38
CA MET A 5 21.00 -27.63 -9.27
C MET A 5 20.82 -26.84 -10.57
N SER A 6 19.79 -27.16 -11.35
CA SER A 6 19.47 -26.42 -12.58
C SER A 6 19.33 -24.94 -12.27
N PRO A 7 20.02 -24.04 -13.00
CA PRO A 7 19.95 -22.60 -12.75
C PRO A 7 18.52 -22.11 -12.96
N LEU A 8 18.05 -21.20 -12.08
CA LEU A 8 16.75 -20.55 -12.24
C LEU A 8 16.80 -19.65 -13.49
N HIS A 9 16.23 -20.14 -14.59
CA HIS A 9 16.16 -19.41 -15.84
C HIS A 9 14.97 -18.42 -15.83
N PRO A 10 15.06 -17.28 -16.56
CA PRO A 10 13.90 -16.42 -16.79
C PRO A 10 12.71 -17.23 -17.35
N MET A 11 11.51 -16.95 -16.83
CA MET A 11 10.30 -17.67 -17.21
C MET A 11 10.09 -17.64 -18.72
N THR A 12 9.94 -18.83 -19.30
CA THR A 12 9.52 -18.95 -20.70
C THR A 12 8.06 -18.52 -20.82
N GLN A 13 7.64 -18.05 -22.01
CA GLN A 13 6.29 -17.52 -22.22
C GLN A 13 5.20 -18.56 -21.92
N ASN A 14 5.50 -19.85 -22.09
CA ASN A 14 4.60 -20.98 -21.81
C ASN A 14 4.43 -21.28 -20.31
N GLU A 15 5.33 -20.78 -19.45
CA GLU A 15 5.21 -20.92 -18.01
C GLU A 15 4.44 -19.75 -17.38
N ARG A 16 4.07 -18.72 -18.15
CA ARG A 16 3.36 -17.55 -17.61
C ARG A 16 1.86 -17.84 -17.47
N ILE A 17 1.31 -17.46 -16.34
CA ILE A 17 -0.15 -17.47 -16.14
C ILE A 17 -0.68 -16.20 -16.78
N ALA A 18 -1.08 -16.28 -18.06
CA ALA A 18 -1.49 -15.12 -18.86
C ALA A 18 -2.58 -14.28 -18.19
N ILE A 19 -3.56 -14.92 -17.53
CA ILE A 19 -4.62 -14.22 -16.82
C ILE A 19 -4.08 -13.36 -15.66
N LEU A 20 -3.04 -13.81 -14.97
CA LEU A 20 -2.44 -13.09 -13.86
C LEU A 20 -1.65 -11.86 -14.35
N ASP A 21 -1.01 -11.98 -15.51
CA ASP A 21 -0.32 -10.86 -16.16
C ASP A 21 -1.31 -9.81 -16.67
N ILE A 22 -2.44 -10.22 -17.27
CA ILE A 22 -3.53 -9.32 -17.69
C ILE A 22 -4.12 -8.58 -16.50
N LEU A 23 -4.46 -9.31 -15.42
CA LEU A 23 -5.03 -8.72 -14.22
C LEU A 23 -4.07 -7.72 -13.55
N ARG A 24 -2.76 -7.98 -13.59
CA ARG A 24 -1.75 -7.00 -13.13
C ARG A 24 -1.74 -5.74 -13.98
N GLY A 25 -1.80 -5.88 -15.31
CA GLY A 25 -1.89 -4.74 -16.22
C GLY A 25 -3.14 -3.90 -15.97
N CYS A 26 -4.30 -4.55 -15.83
CA CYS A 26 -5.56 -3.88 -15.47
C CYS A 26 -5.46 -3.19 -14.10
N ALA A 27 -4.84 -3.84 -13.12
CA ALA A 27 -4.66 -3.26 -11.79
C ALA A 27 -3.76 -2.03 -11.80
N LEU A 28 -2.67 -2.07 -12.55
CA LEU A 28 -1.77 -0.93 -12.71
C LEU A 28 -2.44 0.25 -13.41
N LEU A 29 -3.26 -0.03 -14.44
CA LEU A 29 -4.04 1.01 -15.13
C LEU A 29 -5.02 1.69 -14.18
N GLY A 30 -5.73 0.93 -13.35
CA GLY A 30 -6.65 1.49 -12.36
C GLY A 30 -5.93 2.34 -11.30
N ILE A 31 -4.78 1.88 -10.80
CA ILE A 31 -3.95 2.66 -9.87
C ILE A 31 -3.47 3.96 -10.53
N LEU A 32 -3.08 3.92 -11.81
CA LEU A 32 -2.68 5.11 -12.56
C LEU A 32 -3.83 6.13 -12.64
N LEU A 33 -5.03 5.70 -13.01
CA LEU A 33 -6.20 6.59 -13.09
C LEU A 33 -6.48 7.29 -11.76
N MET A 34 -6.43 6.53 -10.65
CA MET A 34 -6.63 7.08 -9.32
C MET A 34 -5.55 8.09 -8.92
N ASN A 35 -4.30 7.85 -9.32
CA ASN A 35 -3.21 8.78 -9.03
C ASN A 35 -3.32 10.08 -9.83
N ILE A 36 -3.79 10.02 -11.08
CA ILE A 36 -4.01 11.22 -11.90
C ILE A 36 -4.98 12.18 -11.19
N GLU A 37 -6.08 11.66 -10.63
CA GLU A 37 -7.04 12.45 -9.86
C GLU A 37 -6.38 13.16 -8.66
N CYS A 38 -5.54 12.43 -7.90
CA CYS A 38 -4.78 12.99 -6.78
C CYS A 38 -3.73 14.05 -7.16
N PHE A 39 -3.25 14.06 -8.41
CA PHE A 39 -2.26 15.05 -8.89
C PHE A 39 -2.90 16.28 -9.54
N VAL A 40 -4.17 16.19 -9.97
CA VAL A 40 -4.88 17.28 -10.65
C VAL A 40 -5.61 18.19 -9.65
N GLY A 41 -6.19 17.64 -8.59
CA GLY A 41 -6.91 18.39 -7.56
C GLY A 41 -6.13 18.57 -6.25
N PRO A 42 -6.64 19.37 -5.29
CA PRO A 42 -6.10 19.38 -3.93
C PRO A 42 -6.25 17.97 -3.31
N ILE A 43 -5.21 17.51 -2.60
CA ILE A 43 -5.06 16.12 -2.11
C ILE A 43 -6.25 15.70 -1.24
N ASP A 44 -6.84 16.65 -0.53
CA ASP A 44 -7.99 16.54 0.36
C ASP A 44 -9.33 16.35 -0.38
N VAL A 45 -9.44 16.77 -1.65
CA VAL A 45 -10.67 16.62 -2.45
C VAL A 45 -10.71 15.27 -3.15
N GLY A 46 -9.59 14.79 -3.69
CA GLY A 46 -9.50 13.51 -4.43
C GLY A 46 -9.76 12.23 -3.59
N ILE A 47 -9.94 12.38 -2.27
CA ILE A 47 -10.23 11.27 -1.35
C ILE A 47 -11.66 11.37 -0.77
N THR A 48 -12.33 12.52 -0.92
CA THR A 48 -13.61 12.81 -0.24
C THR A 48 -14.85 12.53 -1.08
N GLY A 49 -14.69 12.16 -2.35
CA GLY A 49 -15.77 11.72 -3.20
C GLY A 49 -15.83 12.47 -4.52
N ILE A 50 -17.03 12.53 -5.10
CA ILE A 50 -17.25 13.29 -6.33
C ILE A 50 -17.23 14.78 -5.99
N ASP A 51 -16.34 15.55 -6.61
CA ASP A 51 -16.19 16.97 -6.33
C ASP A 51 -17.46 17.73 -6.78
N PRO A 52 -18.19 18.39 -5.86
CA PRO A 52 -19.37 19.18 -6.19
C PRO A 52 -19.08 20.39 -7.09
N GLN A 53 -17.84 20.87 -7.12
CA GLN A 53 -17.40 22.06 -7.86
C GLN A 53 -17.11 21.76 -9.33
N LEU A 54 -16.83 20.49 -9.67
CA LEU A 54 -16.67 20.06 -11.06
C LEU A 54 -18.02 20.11 -11.80
N THR A 55 -17.97 20.42 -13.10
CA THR A 55 -19.16 20.47 -13.95
C THR A 55 -18.90 19.81 -15.31
N GLY A 56 -19.98 19.40 -15.99
CA GLY A 56 -19.88 18.81 -17.33
C GLY A 56 -19.11 17.48 -17.38
N ALA A 57 -18.19 17.37 -18.33
CA ALA A 57 -17.43 16.14 -18.59
C ALA A 57 -16.46 15.79 -17.46
N ASP A 58 -15.95 16.79 -16.74
CA ASP A 58 -14.98 16.58 -15.65
C ASP A 58 -15.65 15.88 -14.47
N ARG A 59 -16.85 16.33 -14.08
CA ARG A 59 -17.66 15.67 -13.03
C ARG A 59 -18.09 14.27 -13.40
N PHE A 60 -18.38 14.02 -14.69
CA PHE A 60 -18.72 12.68 -15.14
C PHE A 60 -17.51 11.73 -15.06
N SER A 61 -16.33 12.22 -15.44
CA SER A 61 -15.08 11.46 -15.38
C SER A 61 -14.71 11.15 -13.92
N ASP A 62 -14.82 12.15 -13.04
CA ASP A 62 -14.62 12.03 -11.60
C ASP A 62 -15.57 11.00 -10.97
N ALA A 63 -16.87 11.08 -11.28
CA ALA A 63 -17.86 10.09 -10.84
C ALA A 63 -17.54 8.66 -11.32
N LEU A 64 -17.05 8.52 -12.55
CA LEU A 64 -16.68 7.22 -13.11
C LEU A 64 -15.47 6.63 -12.37
N ILE A 65 -14.45 7.43 -12.10
CA ILE A 65 -13.25 7.00 -11.37
C ILE A 65 -13.63 6.67 -9.93
N TYR A 66 -14.41 7.52 -9.26
CA TYR A 66 -14.90 7.28 -7.91
C TYR A 66 -15.66 5.94 -7.80
N VAL A 67 -16.61 5.68 -8.69
CA VAL A 67 -17.48 4.50 -8.61
C VAL A 67 -16.77 3.22 -9.07
N LEU A 68 -15.96 3.28 -10.13
CA LEU A 68 -15.38 2.09 -10.76
C LEU A 68 -13.96 1.79 -10.30
N VAL A 69 -13.19 2.81 -9.90
CA VAL A 69 -11.74 2.68 -9.69
C VAL A 69 -11.38 2.77 -8.22
N GLN A 70 -11.90 3.77 -7.52
CA GLN A 70 -11.45 4.10 -6.17
C GLN A 70 -11.62 2.91 -5.20
N GLY A 71 -10.55 2.58 -4.49
CA GLY A 71 -10.46 1.46 -3.55
C GLY A 71 -10.35 0.06 -4.18
N LYS A 72 -11.00 -0.20 -5.32
CA LYS A 72 -11.10 -1.55 -5.91
C LYS A 72 -9.78 -2.06 -6.45
N PHE A 73 -9.04 -1.21 -7.16
CA PHE A 73 -7.79 -1.63 -7.80
C PHE A 73 -6.66 -1.86 -6.81
N TYR A 74 -6.65 -1.19 -5.66
CA TYR A 74 -5.74 -1.50 -4.56
C TYR A 74 -6.01 -2.89 -3.98
N THR A 75 -7.28 -3.26 -3.77
CA THR A 75 -7.63 -4.60 -3.31
C THR A 75 -7.22 -5.66 -4.34
N LEU A 76 -7.50 -5.42 -5.63
CA LEU A 76 -7.09 -6.33 -6.71
C LEU A 76 -5.58 -6.50 -6.77
N PHE A 77 -4.82 -5.39 -6.77
CA PHE A 77 -3.36 -5.43 -6.81
C PHE A 77 -2.78 -6.16 -5.59
N SER A 78 -3.36 -5.97 -4.40
CA SER A 78 -2.95 -6.68 -3.17
C SER A 78 -3.19 -8.19 -3.28
N LEU A 79 -4.32 -8.60 -3.84
CA LEU A 79 -4.61 -10.02 -4.09
C LEU A 79 -3.61 -10.61 -5.10
N LEU A 80 -3.32 -9.88 -6.19
CA LEU A 80 -2.36 -10.28 -7.23
C LEU A 80 -0.93 -10.36 -6.70
N PHE A 81 -0.56 -9.51 -5.74
CA PHE A 81 0.71 -9.58 -5.03
C PHE A 81 0.80 -10.86 -4.22
N GLY A 82 -0.24 -11.18 -3.43
CA GLY A 82 -0.33 -12.43 -2.65
C GLY A 82 -0.32 -13.69 -3.52
N MET A 83 -1.06 -13.70 -4.63
CA MET A 83 -1.01 -14.80 -5.61
C MET A 83 0.37 -14.93 -6.26
N GLY A 84 1.03 -13.80 -6.56
CA GLY A 84 2.40 -13.78 -7.06
C GLY A 84 3.38 -14.45 -6.11
N PHE A 85 3.24 -14.20 -4.81
CA PHE A 85 3.99 -14.89 -3.76
C PHE A 85 3.72 -16.39 -3.77
N ALA A 86 2.45 -16.82 -3.79
CA ALA A 86 2.09 -18.23 -3.76
C ALA A 86 2.66 -19.02 -4.96
N VAL A 87 2.55 -18.44 -6.17
CA VAL A 87 3.12 -19.04 -7.40
C VAL A 87 4.64 -19.13 -7.32
N MET A 88 5.31 -18.08 -6.85
CA MET A 88 6.77 -18.05 -6.73
C MET A 88 7.26 -19.06 -5.68
N ASN A 89 6.53 -19.18 -4.57
CA ASN A 89 6.82 -20.15 -3.52
C ASN A 89 6.68 -21.59 -4.04
N LYS A 90 5.55 -21.92 -4.69
CA LYS A 90 5.31 -23.25 -5.25
C LYS A 90 6.43 -23.65 -6.21
N ARG A 91 6.87 -22.74 -7.08
CA ARG A 91 7.96 -23.00 -8.04
C ARG A 91 9.29 -23.24 -7.39
N ALA A 92 9.65 -22.44 -6.38
CA ALA A 92 10.89 -22.64 -5.66
C ALA A 92 10.91 -23.99 -4.94
N THR A 93 9.77 -24.41 -4.39
CA THR A 93 9.60 -25.76 -3.82
C THR A 93 9.70 -26.85 -4.88
N ASP A 94 8.96 -26.73 -5.99
CA ASP A 94 8.97 -27.72 -7.08
C ASP A 94 10.37 -27.86 -7.73
N ALA A 95 11.16 -26.78 -7.75
CA ALA A 95 12.52 -26.76 -8.31
C ALA A 95 13.63 -27.06 -7.27
N GLY A 96 13.28 -27.31 -6.00
CA GLY A 96 14.25 -27.60 -4.93
C GLY A 96 15.17 -26.44 -4.53
N HIS A 97 14.81 -25.20 -4.87
CA HIS A 97 15.63 -24.01 -4.62
C HIS A 97 15.23 -23.26 -3.34
N ALA A 98 16.19 -22.58 -2.73
CA ALA A 98 15.94 -21.74 -1.56
C ALA A 98 15.12 -20.49 -1.95
N PHE A 99 13.83 -20.48 -1.62
CA PHE A 99 12.89 -19.40 -1.91
C PHE A 99 13.22 -18.07 -1.20
N MET A 100 13.59 -18.15 0.08
CA MET A 100 13.81 -17.00 0.97
C MET A 100 14.77 -15.94 0.38
N PRO A 101 16.03 -16.26 -0.01
CA PRO A 101 16.97 -15.25 -0.46
C PRO A 101 16.53 -14.54 -1.75
N PHE A 102 15.87 -15.25 -2.66
CA PHE A 102 15.35 -14.65 -3.89
C PHE A 102 14.21 -13.69 -3.60
N TYR A 103 13.24 -14.12 -2.79
CA TYR A 103 12.08 -13.33 -2.44
C TYR A 103 12.43 -12.06 -1.64
N LEU A 104 13.33 -12.18 -0.65
CA LEU A 104 13.76 -11.03 0.15
C LEU A 104 14.58 -10.03 -0.68
N ARG A 105 15.47 -10.48 -1.57
CA ARG A 105 16.21 -9.57 -2.45
C ARG A 105 15.27 -8.76 -3.35
N ARG A 106 14.25 -9.41 -3.92
CA ARG A 106 13.22 -8.74 -4.72
C ARG A 106 12.42 -7.74 -3.88
N SER A 107 12.04 -8.12 -2.67
CA SER A 107 11.27 -7.26 -1.75
C SER A 107 12.09 -6.06 -1.27
N LEU A 108 13.39 -6.22 -1.04
CA LEU A 108 14.31 -5.13 -0.73
C LEU A 108 14.48 -4.16 -1.90
N GLY A 109 14.56 -4.68 -3.14
CA GLY A 109 14.55 -3.84 -4.33
C GLY A 109 13.26 -3.02 -4.44
N LEU A 110 12.10 -3.64 -4.17
CA LEU A 110 10.82 -2.94 -4.12
C LEU A 110 10.78 -1.88 -3.03
N LEU A 111 11.31 -2.19 -1.83
CA LEU A 111 11.41 -1.24 -0.73
C LEU A 111 12.28 -0.03 -1.09
N ALA A 112 13.45 -0.26 -1.69
CA ALA A 112 14.35 0.81 -2.09
C ALA A 112 13.69 1.75 -3.12
N ILE A 113 13.03 1.18 -4.14
CA ILE A 113 12.28 1.96 -5.13
C ILE A 113 11.15 2.73 -4.45
N GLY A 114 10.38 2.08 -3.58
CA GLY A 114 9.29 2.71 -2.85
C GLY A 114 9.76 3.85 -1.94
N LEU A 115 10.88 3.69 -1.24
CA LEU A 115 11.45 4.74 -0.40
C LEU A 115 11.95 5.94 -1.22
N ILE A 116 12.64 5.68 -2.33
CA ILE A 116 13.08 6.74 -3.26
C ILE A 116 11.85 7.50 -3.79
N HIS A 117 10.82 6.78 -4.21
CA HIS A 117 9.58 7.37 -4.70
C HIS A 117 8.82 8.15 -3.60
N ALA A 118 8.69 7.58 -2.41
CA ALA A 118 8.02 8.19 -1.27
C ALA A 118 8.65 9.51 -0.83
N VAL A 119 9.98 9.59 -0.88
CA VAL A 119 10.75 10.77 -0.44
C VAL A 119 10.87 11.82 -1.56
N LEU A 120 11.09 11.41 -2.81
CA LEU A 120 11.41 12.33 -3.90
C LEU A 120 10.20 12.73 -4.76
N ILE A 121 9.15 11.92 -4.79
CA ILE A 121 8.04 12.09 -5.75
C ILE A 121 6.73 12.34 -4.99
N TRP A 122 6.27 11.39 -4.18
CA TRP A 122 4.95 11.48 -3.55
C TRP A 122 4.81 10.56 -2.34
N SER A 123 4.25 11.06 -1.23
CA SER A 123 4.19 10.34 0.04
C SER A 123 3.20 9.16 0.07
N GLY A 124 2.28 9.04 -0.88
CA GLY A 124 1.28 7.97 -0.93
C GLY A 124 1.77 6.66 -1.56
N ASP A 125 3.06 6.39 -1.47
CA ASP A 125 3.69 5.22 -2.09
C ASP A 125 3.16 3.89 -1.51
N ILE A 126 2.61 3.05 -2.39
CA ILE A 126 2.12 1.72 -2.02
C ILE A 126 3.20 0.64 -2.06
N LEU A 127 4.34 0.89 -2.72
CA LEU A 127 5.43 -0.08 -2.87
C LEU A 127 6.09 -0.37 -1.53
N VAL A 128 6.30 0.64 -0.68
CA VAL A 128 6.81 0.49 0.69
C VAL A 128 5.88 -0.44 1.47
N LEU A 129 4.57 -0.21 1.41
CA LEU A 129 3.59 -1.06 2.11
C LEU A 129 3.69 -2.52 1.64
N TYR A 130 3.75 -2.77 0.33
CA TYR A 130 3.90 -4.14 -0.18
C TYR A 130 5.23 -4.79 0.21
N ALA A 131 6.33 -4.03 0.19
CA ALA A 131 7.63 -4.53 0.60
C ALA A 131 7.66 -4.90 2.10
N LEU A 132 6.98 -4.12 2.95
CA LEU A 132 6.81 -4.44 4.37
C LEU A 132 5.90 -5.66 4.57
N MET A 133 4.79 -5.74 3.82
CA MET A 133 3.88 -6.89 3.85
C MET A 133 4.51 -8.18 3.32
N ALA A 134 5.61 -8.08 2.58
CA ALA A 134 6.33 -9.24 2.08
C ALA A 134 6.81 -10.16 3.21
N LEU A 135 7.25 -9.60 4.34
CA LEU A 135 7.76 -10.33 5.50
C LEU A 135 6.67 -11.12 6.25
N PRO A 136 5.56 -10.51 6.70
CA PRO A 136 4.43 -11.25 7.27
C PRO A 136 3.89 -12.32 6.34
N LEU A 137 3.82 -12.02 5.03
CA LEU A 137 3.38 -12.99 4.04
C LEU A 137 4.33 -14.17 3.94
N PHE A 138 5.65 -13.93 3.99
CA PHE A 138 6.63 -15.00 4.07
C PHE A 138 6.46 -15.87 5.32
N MET A 139 6.27 -15.27 6.49
CA MET A 139 6.08 -16.01 7.76
C MET A 139 4.77 -16.80 7.77
N SER A 140 3.73 -16.29 7.10
CA SER A 140 2.44 -16.98 6.99
C SER A 140 2.52 -18.33 6.26
N ARG A 141 3.57 -18.57 5.48
CA ARG A 141 3.79 -19.81 4.71
C ARG A 141 3.87 -21.06 5.58
N THR A 142 4.39 -20.93 6.79
CA THR A 142 4.57 -22.06 7.73
C THR A 142 3.43 -22.18 8.73
N LEU A 143 2.47 -21.25 8.71
CA LEU A 143 1.35 -21.25 9.64
C LEU A 143 0.27 -22.24 9.19
N PRO A 144 -0.45 -22.88 10.13
CA PRO A 144 -1.62 -23.66 9.80
C PRO A 144 -2.72 -22.74 9.25
N THR A 145 -3.58 -23.28 8.39
CA THR A 145 -4.69 -22.52 7.76
C THR A 145 -5.65 -21.90 8.78
N SER A 146 -5.79 -22.51 9.96
CA SER A 146 -6.58 -21.99 11.08
C SER A 146 -6.01 -20.72 11.72
N ALA A 147 -4.69 -20.48 11.60
CA ALA A 147 -4.03 -19.30 12.15
C ALA A 147 -4.08 -18.09 11.21
N LEU A 148 -4.24 -18.31 9.91
CA LEU A 148 -4.29 -17.25 8.90
C LEU A 148 -5.34 -16.14 9.17
N PRO A 149 -6.60 -16.43 9.56
CA PRO A 149 -7.56 -15.36 9.85
C PRO A 149 -7.12 -14.50 11.05
N LEU A 150 -6.56 -15.12 12.09
CA LEU A 150 -6.05 -14.40 13.26
C LEU A 150 -4.84 -13.53 12.87
N THR A 151 -3.91 -14.06 12.08
CA THR A 151 -2.76 -13.29 11.58
C THR A 151 -3.22 -12.09 10.74
N GLY A 152 -4.23 -12.26 9.88
CA GLY A 152 -4.82 -11.17 9.11
C GLY A 152 -5.47 -10.09 9.98
N VAL A 153 -6.23 -10.50 11.00
CA VAL A 153 -6.84 -9.58 11.97
C VAL A 153 -5.77 -8.82 12.75
N LEU A 154 -4.73 -9.50 13.23
CA LEU A 154 -3.62 -8.85 13.94
C LEU A 154 -2.89 -7.85 13.05
N LEU A 155 -2.57 -8.23 11.80
CA LEU A 155 -1.94 -7.34 10.82
C LEU A 155 -2.79 -6.10 10.52
N TYR A 156 -4.12 -6.23 10.53
CA TYR A 156 -5.04 -5.11 10.35
C TYR A 156 -5.14 -4.23 11.61
N LEU A 157 -5.19 -4.83 12.79
CA LEU A 157 -5.35 -4.11 14.06
C LEU A 157 -4.10 -3.33 14.47
N VAL A 158 -2.90 -3.85 14.21
CA VAL A 158 -1.63 -3.16 14.58
C VAL A 158 -1.57 -1.70 14.07
N PRO A 159 -1.73 -1.42 12.76
CA PRO A 159 -1.72 -0.03 12.28
C PRO A 159 -2.92 0.76 12.78
N ALA A 160 -4.11 0.16 12.94
CA ALA A 160 -5.28 0.85 13.48
C ALA A 160 -5.07 1.32 14.92
N VAL A 161 -4.48 0.46 15.77
CA VAL A 161 -4.13 0.79 17.16
C VAL A 161 -3.02 1.84 17.20
N LEU A 162 -2.01 1.73 16.34
CA LEU A 162 -0.94 2.73 16.24
C LEU A 162 -1.50 4.12 15.91
N VAL A 163 -2.38 4.20 14.91
CA VAL A 163 -3.05 5.45 14.52
C VAL A 163 -3.90 5.99 15.67
N ALA A 164 -4.71 5.15 16.32
CA ALA A 164 -5.51 5.56 17.47
C ALA A 164 -4.64 6.08 18.62
N ALA A 165 -3.50 5.44 18.89
CA ALA A 165 -2.54 5.88 19.90
C ALA A 165 -1.90 7.22 19.53
N CYS A 166 -1.53 7.45 18.26
CA CYS A 166 -1.02 8.72 17.77
C CYS A 166 -2.06 9.84 17.91
N ILE A 167 -3.33 9.57 17.58
CA ILE A 167 -4.43 10.54 17.73
C ILE A 167 -4.63 10.89 19.21
N LEU A 168 -4.67 9.88 20.09
CA LEU A 168 -4.81 10.09 21.53
C LEU A 168 -3.63 10.89 22.09
N PHE A 169 -2.40 10.54 21.70
CA PHE A 169 -1.20 11.27 22.11
C PHE A 169 -1.22 12.73 21.66
N HIS A 170 -1.63 12.99 20.42
CA HIS A 170 -1.81 14.34 19.90
C HIS A 170 -2.87 15.12 20.69
N PHE A 171 -4.00 14.49 21.01
CA PHE A 171 -5.04 15.10 21.85
C PHE A 171 -4.53 15.43 23.26
N MET A 172 -3.75 14.54 23.88
CA MET A 172 -3.16 14.77 25.20
C MET A 172 -2.17 15.94 25.19
N ILE A 173 -1.37 16.09 24.12
CA ILE A 173 -0.50 17.26 23.95
C ILE A 173 -1.35 18.53 23.84
N MET A 174 -2.40 18.54 23.02
CA MET A 174 -3.26 19.71 22.84
C MET A 174 -4.08 20.08 24.09
N ALA A 175 -4.38 19.10 24.94
CA ALA A 175 -5.07 19.30 26.22
C ALA A 175 -4.12 19.73 27.36
N SER A 176 -2.81 19.79 27.14
CA SER A 176 -1.85 20.19 28.18
C SER A 176 -2.04 21.66 28.60
N PRO A 177 -1.86 22.00 29.90
CA PRO A 177 -2.06 23.36 30.42
C PRO A 177 -1.15 24.41 29.76
N GLU A 178 0.06 24.01 29.36
CA GLU A 178 1.01 24.86 28.65
C GLU A 178 0.47 25.29 27.28
N ASN A 179 -0.16 24.37 26.53
CA ASN A 179 -0.79 24.68 25.26
C ASN A 179 -2.12 25.43 25.41
N ALA A 180 -2.80 25.32 26.55
CA ALA A 180 -3.93 26.19 26.88
C ALA A 180 -3.47 27.64 27.14
N MET A 181 -2.44 27.81 27.97
CA MET A 181 -1.80 29.09 28.27
C MET A 181 -1.27 29.76 26.99
N ASN A 182 -0.56 29.02 26.12
CA ASN A 182 -0.04 29.56 24.85
C ASN A 182 -1.16 30.03 23.90
N ARG A 183 -2.31 29.34 23.89
CA ARG A 183 -3.48 29.79 23.12
C ARG A 183 -4.07 31.07 23.69
N GLU A 184 -4.17 31.21 25.01
CA GLU A 184 -4.64 32.43 25.67
C GLU A 184 -3.73 33.63 25.35
N TRP A 185 -2.41 33.48 25.44
CA TRP A 185 -1.46 34.53 25.05
C TRP A 185 -1.53 34.90 23.57
N GLN A 186 -1.72 33.93 22.67
CA GLN A 186 -1.93 34.21 21.25
C GLN A 186 -3.23 34.97 20.99
N THR A 187 -4.33 34.60 21.65
CA THR A 187 -5.59 35.35 21.53
C THR A 187 -5.47 36.77 22.08
N ALA A 188 -4.81 36.94 23.24
CA ALA A 188 -4.61 38.26 23.85
C ALA A 188 -3.71 39.16 23.00
N SER A 189 -2.64 38.63 22.41
CA SER A 189 -1.73 39.41 21.56
C SER A 189 -2.37 39.87 20.24
N VAL A 190 -3.26 39.06 19.65
CA VAL A 190 -4.06 39.46 18.48
C VAL A 190 -5.04 40.58 18.84
N GLN A 191 -5.61 40.55 20.04
CA GLN A 191 -6.57 41.55 20.53
C GLN A 191 -5.92 42.89 20.92
N ILE A 192 -4.64 42.87 21.30
CA ILE A 192 -3.86 44.07 21.65
C ILE A 192 -3.21 44.70 20.41
N GLY A 193 -3.05 43.94 19.31
CA GLY A 193 -2.44 44.40 18.06
C GLY A 193 -3.38 45.09 17.05
N THR A 194 -4.65 45.31 17.41
CA THR A 194 -5.67 46.05 16.65
C THR A 194 -6.17 47.23 17.46
#